data_AF-A0A1G0YAE8-F1
#
_entry.id   AF-A0A1G0YAE8-F1
#
_cell.length_a   1.000
_cell.length_b   1.000
_cell.length_c   1.000
_cell.angle_alpha   90.00
_cell.angle_beta   90.00
_cell.angle_gamma   90.00
#
_symmetry.space_group_name_H-M   'P 1'
#
loop_
_entity.id
_entity.type
_entity.pdbx_description
1 polymer ?
#
loop_
_entity_poly.entity_id
_entity_poly.type
_entity_poly.pdbx_seq_one_letter_code
_entity_poly.pdbx_strand_id
1 'polypeptide(L)'
;MPEEDKEDVNEKMARLRKIRKKAGLVVFLFFGLLFVIALSLSLILPSTEKLKGAPPNSDSAKKMYGIGYYLIFFAIKHGELYPEKLSDLHRLGLIKEFDAFDSKELPGKVTSDEDIDSGVDFKYLIAGKNVKITDEKLAVLTENKEDGITMYISKKEISFDFKRKDKPGR
;
A
#
# COMPACT_ATOMS: atom_id res chain seq x y z
N MET A 1 71.49 20.12 17.67
CA MET A 1 70.80 19.00 16.98
C MET A 1 69.87 18.33 17.98
N PRO A 2 68.63 17.99 17.61
CA PRO A 2 67.48 18.89 17.74
C PRO A 2 66.44 18.36 18.77
N GLU A 3 66.01 19.22 19.69
CA GLU A 3 64.85 18.97 20.56
C GLU A 3 63.58 19.65 20.02
N GLU A 4 63.69 20.83 19.40
CA GLU A 4 62.56 21.53 18.76
C GLU A 4 61.91 20.71 17.62
N ASP A 5 62.69 19.95 16.86
CA ASP A 5 62.15 19.10 15.77
C ASP A 5 61.29 17.93 16.31
N LYS A 6 61.50 17.48 17.55
CA LYS A 6 60.76 16.34 18.11
C LYS A 6 59.40 16.73 18.64
N GLU A 7 59.26 17.93 19.20
CA GLU A 7 57.98 18.45 19.68
C GLU A 7 57.03 18.77 18.52
N ASP A 8 57.53 19.40 17.45
CA ASP A 8 56.72 19.72 16.27
C ASP A 8 56.27 18.45 15.51
N VAL A 9 57.12 17.42 15.43
CA VAL A 9 56.75 16.11 14.86
C VAL A 9 55.68 15.40 15.71
N ASN A 10 55.79 15.46 17.04
CA ASN A 10 54.80 14.87 17.95
C ASN A 10 53.46 15.61 17.89
N GLU A 11 53.47 16.95 17.78
CA GLU A 11 52.25 17.74 17.66
C GLU A 11 51.54 17.50 16.32
N LYS A 12 52.30 17.43 15.21
CA LYS A 12 51.78 17.06 13.89
C LYS A 12 51.19 15.65 13.88
N MET A 13 51.85 14.67 14.51
CA MET A 13 51.31 13.31 14.64
C MET A 13 50.03 13.25 15.51
N ALA A 14 49.94 14.04 16.57
CA ALA A 14 48.74 14.12 17.41
C ALA A 14 47.55 14.76 16.67
N ARG A 15 47.80 15.81 15.88
CA ARG A 15 46.77 16.43 15.00
C ARG A 15 46.31 15.46 13.91
N LEU A 16 47.23 14.75 13.24
CA LEU A 16 46.89 13.72 12.24
C LEU A 16 46.09 12.56 12.83
N ARG A 17 46.40 12.12 14.06
CA ARG A 17 45.60 11.11 14.77
C ARG A 17 44.19 11.60 15.09
N LYS A 18 44.02 12.87 15.49
CA LYS A 18 42.69 13.48 15.71
C LYS A 18 41.89 13.59 14.41
N ILE A 19 42.52 13.97 13.30
CA ILE A 19 41.88 14.06 11.97
C ILE A 19 41.49 12.67 11.48
N ARG A 20 42.37 11.67 11.59
CA ARG A 20 42.07 10.28 11.21
C ARG A 20 40.91 9.68 12.03
N LYS A 21 40.83 9.96 13.33
CA LYS A 21 39.69 9.53 14.17
C LYS A 21 38.38 10.21 13.77
N LYS A 22 38.40 11.51 13.46
CA LYS A 22 37.22 12.25 12.97
C LYS A 22 36.78 11.77 11.58
N ALA A 23 37.72 11.54 10.66
CA ALA A 23 37.43 11.00 9.34
C ALA A 23 36.86 9.58 9.42
N GLY A 24 37.44 8.72 10.28
CA GLY A 24 36.91 7.38 10.53
C GLY A 24 35.49 7.39 11.10
N LEU A 25 35.18 8.34 11.99
CA LEU A 25 33.83 8.52 12.52
C LEU A 25 32.83 8.99 11.44
N VAL A 26 33.21 9.94 10.60
CA VAL A 26 32.36 10.42 9.49
C VAL A 26 32.09 9.30 8.49
N VAL A 27 33.10 8.50 8.16
CA VAL A 27 32.96 7.33 7.28
C VAL A 27 32.04 6.29 7.94
N PHE A 28 32.23 5.98 9.22
CA PHE A 28 31.36 5.06 9.95
C PHE A 28 29.90 5.53 10.00
N LEU A 29 29.66 6.83 10.23
CA LEU A 29 28.31 7.41 10.21
C LEU A 29 27.69 7.36 8.82
N PHE A 30 28.46 7.61 7.77
CA PHE A 30 28.00 7.53 6.39
C PHE A 30 27.63 6.09 5.98
N PHE A 31 28.49 5.11 6.29
CA PHE A 31 28.18 3.69 6.06
C PHE A 31 27.03 3.20 6.93
N GLY A 32 26.92 3.65 8.18
CA GLY A 32 25.78 3.37 9.04
C GLY A 32 24.48 3.92 8.47
N LEU A 33 24.48 5.15 7.95
CA LEU A 33 23.32 5.74 7.30
C LEU A 33 22.92 4.96 6.04
N LEU A 34 23.88 4.60 5.18
CA LEU A 34 23.63 3.78 4.00
C LEU A 34 23.10 2.39 4.38
N PHE A 35 23.59 1.80 5.46
CA PHE A 35 23.12 0.51 5.97
C PHE A 35 21.69 0.58 6.49
N VAL A 36 21.31 1.65 7.20
CA VAL A 36 19.92 1.88 7.65
C VAL A 36 18.98 2.07 6.46
N ILE A 37 19.41 2.80 5.42
CA ILE A 37 18.65 2.97 4.17
C ILE A 37 18.53 1.62 3.43
N ALA A 38 19.60 0.82 3.36
CA ALA A 38 19.57 -0.49 2.72
C ALA A 38 18.66 -1.48 3.47
N LEU A 39 18.67 -1.47 4.81
CA LEU A 39 17.77 -2.25 5.64
C LEU A 39 16.31 -1.83 5.47
N SER A 40 16.03 -0.52 5.43
CA SER A 40 14.66 -0.02 5.21
C SER A 40 14.16 -0.39 3.81
N LEU A 41 15.00 -0.28 2.78
CA LEU A 41 14.68 -0.76 1.43
C LEU A 41 14.49 -2.28 1.38
N SER A 42 15.28 -3.05 2.11
CA SER A 42 15.16 -4.52 2.20
C SER A 42 13.87 -4.99 2.89
N LEU A 43 13.35 -4.21 3.84
CA LEU A 43 12.04 -4.47 4.46
C LEU A 43 10.88 -4.11 3.52
N ILE A 44 11.07 -3.17 2.59
CA ILE A 44 10.08 -2.77 1.58
C ILE A 44 10.09 -3.72 0.37
N LEU A 45 11.24 -4.29 0.02
CA LEU A 45 11.42 -5.16 -1.16
C LEU A 45 10.50 -6.40 -1.23
N PRO A 46 10.22 -7.17 -0.14
CA PRO A 46 9.23 -8.26 -0.21
C PRO A 46 7.79 -7.76 -0.42
N SER A 47 7.53 -6.46 -0.26
CA SER A 47 6.26 -5.82 -0.63
C SER A 47 6.22 -5.42 -2.10
N THR A 48 7.37 -5.27 -2.77
CA THR A 48 7.46 -4.90 -4.19
C THR A 48 7.41 -6.10 -5.14
N GLU A 49 7.88 -7.28 -4.73
CA GLU A 49 7.67 -8.50 -5.53
C GLU A 49 6.20 -8.94 -5.57
N LYS A 50 5.41 -8.59 -4.55
CA LYS A 50 3.96 -8.78 -4.50
C LYS A 50 3.16 -7.87 -5.45
N LEU A 51 3.84 -6.93 -6.14
CA LEU A 51 3.25 -6.10 -7.19
C LEU A 51 3.35 -6.73 -8.59
N LYS A 52 3.89 -7.95 -8.74
CA LYS A 52 3.97 -8.65 -10.04
C LYS A 52 2.59 -8.99 -10.67
N GLY A 53 1.49 -8.73 -9.97
CA GLY A 53 0.12 -8.78 -10.49
C GLY A 53 -0.67 -7.47 -10.35
N ALA A 54 -0.03 -6.37 -9.93
CA ALA A 54 -0.70 -5.08 -9.80
C ALA A 54 -1.04 -4.50 -11.19
N PRO A 55 -2.24 -3.94 -11.39
CA PRO A 55 -2.58 -3.32 -12.67
C PRO A 55 -1.66 -2.12 -12.96
N PRO A 56 -1.55 -1.72 -14.25
CA PRO A 56 -1.15 -0.36 -14.57
C PRO A 56 -2.07 0.60 -13.80
N ASN A 57 -1.52 1.68 -13.23
CA ASN A 57 -2.13 2.78 -12.47
C ASN A 57 -3.63 3.16 -12.72
N SER A 58 -4.59 2.23 -12.64
CA SER A 58 -6.01 2.45 -12.93
C SER A 58 -6.68 3.13 -11.76
N ASP A 59 -7.54 4.10 -12.04
CA ASP A 59 -8.33 4.81 -11.03
C ASP A 59 -9.19 3.84 -10.24
N SER A 60 -9.90 2.94 -10.94
CA SER A 60 -10.74 1.92 -10.30
C SER A 60 -10.00 1.06 -9.29
N ALA A 61 -8.85 0.47 -9.64
CA ALA A 61 -8.10 -0.34 -8.69
C ALA A 61 -7.63 0.46 -7.46
N LYS A 62 -7.28 1.75 -7.63
CA LYS A 62 -6.91 2.63 -6.51
C LYS A 62 -8.11 2.89 -5.60
N LYS A 63 -9.26 3.21 -6.18
CA LYS A 63 -10.52 3.44 -5.45
C LYS A 63 -10.96 2.18 -4.71
N MET A 64 -11.01 1.04 -5.41
CA MET A 64 -11.34 -0.27 -4.83
C MET A 64 -10.36 -0.67 -3.72
N TYR A 65 -9.05 -0.43 -3.89
CA TYR A 65 -8.06 -0.69 -2.83
C TYR A 65 -8.33 0.15 -1.57
N GLY A 66 -8.63 1.44 -1.76
CA GLY A 66 -9.02 2.34 -0.67
C GLY A 66 -10.27 1.84 0.06
N ILE A 67 -11.31 1.47 -0.68
CA ILE A 67 -12.53 0.88 -0.11
C ILE A 67 -12.21 -0.44 0.61
N GLY A 68 -11.38 -1.31 0.02
CA GLY A 68 -10.96 -2.59 0.59
C GLY A 68 -10.26 -2.43 1.94
N TYR A 69 -9.43 -1.41 2.10
CA TYR A 69 -8.80 -1.09 3.38
C TYR A 69 -9.83 -0.79 4.47
N TYR A 70 -10.84 0.02 4.16
CA TYR A 70 -11.90 0.34 5.11
C TYR A 70 -12.85 -0.83 5.39
N LEU A 71 -13.07 -1.72 4.42
CA LEU A 71 -13.79 -2.99 4.65
C LEU A 71 -13.05 -3.89 5.64
N ILE A 72 -11.72 -4.02 5.51
CA ILE A 72 -10.91 -4.77 6.49
C ILE A 72 -10.98 -4.10 7.87
N PHE A 73 -10.83 -2.78 7.92
CA PHE A 73 -10.90 -2.03 9.17
C PHE A 73 -12.26 -2.23 9.87
N PHE A 74 -13.36 -2.11 9.12
CA PHE A 74 -14.70 -2.38 9.61
C PHE A 74 -14.80 -3.81 10.15
N ALA A 75 -14.38 -4.81 9.38
CA ALA A 75 -14.44 -6.20 9.80
C ALA A 75 -13.71 -6.45 11.12
N ILE A 76 -12.49 -5.93 11.28
CA ILE A 76 -11.72 -6.08 12.53
C ILE A 76 -12.45 -5.41 13.71
N LYS A 77 -13.10 -4.27 13.50
CA LYS A 77 -13.87 -3.58 14.53
C LYS A 77 -15.18 -4.26 14.91
N HIS A 78 -15.77 -5.02 13.99
CA HIS A 78 -17.09 -5.63 14.13
C HIS A 78 -17.06 -7.16 14.21
N GLY A 79 -16.04 -7.74 14.86
CA GLY A 79 -15.99 -9.19 15.13
C GLY A 79 -15.72 -10.03 13.88
N GLU A 80 -14.86 -9.51 13.00
CA GLU A 80 -14.47 -10.08 11.71
C GLU A 80 -15.56 -10.08 10.63
N LEU A 81 -16.65 -9.32 10.84
CA LEU A 81 -17.79 -9.26 9.91
C LEU A 81 -17.72 -8.09 8.94
N TYR A 82 -17.90 -8.37 7.66
CA TYR A 82 -18.08 -7.31 6.67
C TYR A 82 -19.41 -6.56 6.87
N PRO A 83 -19.50 -5.29 6.46
CA PRO A 83 -20.77 -4.58 6.51
C PRO A 83 -21.78 -5.22 5.53
N GLU A 84 -23.06 -5.16 5.87
CA GLU A 84 -24.12 -5.71 5.01
C GLU A 84 -24.29 -4.86 3.74
N LYS A 85 -24.09 -3.54 3.86
CA LYS A 85 -24.17 -2.59 2.76
C LYS A 85 -22.83 -1.88 2.59
N LEU A 86 -22.49 -1.54 1.36
CA LEU A 86 -21.24 -0.83 1.10
C LEU A 86 -21.34 0.63 1.56
N SER A 87 -22.53 1.23 1.46
CA SER A 87 -22.82 2.57 1.96
C SER A 87 -22.62 2.72 3.48
N ASP A 88 -22.57 1.63 4.25
CA ASP A 88 -22.30 1.70 5.70
C ASP A 88 -20.91 2.30 5.99
N LEU A 89 -19.94 2.12 5.09
CA LEU A 89 -18.63 2.78 5.21
C LEU A 89 -18.76 4.31 5.13
N HIS A 90 -19.71 4.81 4.33
CA HIS A 90 -19.98 6.23 4.19
C HIS A 90 -20.82 6.76 5.36
N ARG A 91 -21.92 6.08 5.71
CA ARG A 91 -22.81 6.45 6.82
C ARG A 91 -22.11 6.53 8.18
N LEU A 92 -21.13 5.66 8.41
CA LEU A 92 -20.32 5.66 9.63
C LEU A 92 -19.14 6.64 9.58
N GLY A 93 -18.97 7.35 8.47
CA GLY A 93 -17.92 8.35 8.28
C GLY A 93 -16.52 7.78 8.11
N LEU A 94 -16.38 6.48 7.80
CA LEU A 94 -15.08 5.87 7.47
C LEU A 94 -14.57 6.36 6.12
N ILE A 95 -15.48 6.54 5.16
CA ILE A 95 -15.22 7.17 3.87
C ILE A 95 -16.18 8.35 3.75
N LYS A 96 -15.67 9.58 3.68
CA LYS A 96 -16.53 10.78 3.75
C LYS A 96 -17.08 11.24 2.40
N GLU A 97 -16.36 10.96 1.32
CA GLU A 97 -16.65 11.53 0.00
C GLU A 97 -17.17 10.45 -0.94
N PHE A 98 -18.26 10.75 -1.66
CA PHE A 98 -18.81 9.84 -2.68
C PHE A 98 -17.82 9.55 -3.81
N ASP A 99 -16.90 10.48 -4.09
CA ASP A 99 -15.83 10.32 -5.08
C ASP A 99 -14.96 9.07 -4.80
N ALA A 100 -14.90 8.57 -3.56
CA ALA A 100 -14.18 7.34 -3.26
C ALA A 100 -14.81 6.08 -3.90
N PHE A 101 -16.09 6.14 -4.25
CA PHE A 101 -16.87 5.08 -4.90
C PHE A 101 -17.12 5.32 -6.39
N ASP A 102 -16.62 6.44 -6.92
CA ASP A 102 -16.75 6.89 -8.30
C ASP A 102 -15.39 6.75 -9.01
N SER A 103 -15.36 6.05 -10.15
CA SER A 103 -14.18 5.84 -10.97
C SER A 103 -14.29 6.62 -12.27
N LYS A 104 -13.24 7.38 -12.59
CA LYS A 104 -13.14 8.11 -13.87
C LYS A 104 -13.11 7.19 -15.11
N GLU A 105 -12.93 5.90 -14.92
CA GLU A 105 -12.87 4.88 -15.98
C GLU A 105 -14.24 4.25 -16.26
N LEU A 106 -15.23 4.55 -15.42
CA LEU A 106 -16.59 4.05 -15.52
C LEU A 106 -17.55 5.21 -15.84
N PRO A 107 -18.65 4.95 -16.55
CA PRO A 107 -19.60 5.99 -16.96
C PRO A 107 -20.56 6.40 -15.83
N GLY A 108 -20.54 5.71 -14.70
CA GLY A 108 -21.40 6.01 -13.57
C GLY A 108 -20.95 7.27 -12.84
N LYS A 109 -21.85 7.79 -12.00
CA LYS A 109 -21.54 8.89 -11.09
C LYS A 109 -22.21 8.61 -9.76
N VAL A 110 -21.43 8.53 -8.70
CA VAL A 110 -21.95 8.22 -7.37
C VAL A 110 -22.24 9.51 -6.62
N THR A 111 -23.49 9.73 -6.23
CA THR A 111 -23.91 10.96 -5.54
C THR A 111 -24.73 10.72 -4.28
N SER A 112 -25.04 9.47 -3.97
CA SER A 112 -25.89 9.06 -2.85
C SER A 112 -25.47 7.68 -2.31
N ASP A 113 -25.95 7.34 -1.12
CA ASP A 113 -25.75 6.01 -0.55
C ASP A 113 -26.40 4.92 -1.40
N GLU A 114 -27.54 5.25 -2.03
CA GLU A 114 -28.28 4.37 -2.92
C GLU A 114 -27.47 4.04 -4.19
N ASP A 115 -26.71 5.01 -4.72
CA ASP A 115 -25.79 4.80 -5.85
C ASP A 115 -24.66 3.83 -5.47
N ILE A 116 -24.13 3.94 -4.23
CA ILE A 116 -23.13 3.01 -3.71
C ILE A 116 -23.70 1.60 -3.62
N ASP A 117 -24.88 1.44 -3.01
CA ASP A 117 -25.47 0.12 -2.74
C ASP A 117 -26.02 -0.56 -4.00
N SER A 118 -26.45 0.22 -5.01
CA SER A 118 -26.84 -0.31 -6.31
C SER A 118 -25.64 -0.73 -7.18
N GLY A 119 -24.43 -0.32 -6.78
CA GLY A 119 -23.19 -0.68 -7.44
C GLY A 119 -23.04 0.00 -8.80
N VAL A 120 -23.34 1.31 -8.87
CA VAL A 120 -23.19 2.15 -10.09
C VAL A 120 -21.84 1.90 -10.75
N ASP A 121 -20.76 2.04 -9.97
CA ASP A 121 -19.39 1.80 -10.45
C ASP A 121 -18.77 0.54 -9.86
N PHE A 122 -19.00 0.26 -8.57
CA PHE A 122 -18.46 -0.92 -7.90
C PHE A 122 -19.58 -1.77 -7.30
N LYS A 123 -19.71 -3.01 -7.77
CA LYS A 123 -20.65 -3.99 -7.22
C LYS A 123 -20.08 -4.66 -5.99
N TYR A 124 -20.83 -4.60 -4.89
CA TYR A 124 -20.53 -5.30 -3.65
C TYR A 124 -21.07 -6.74 -3.68
N LEU A 125 -20.17 -7.71 -3.84
CA LEU A 125 -20.51 -9.11 -4.16
C LEU A 125 -21.09 -9.89 -2.97
N ILE A 126 -20.88 -9.36 -1.77
CA ILE A 126 -21.34 -9.94 -0.50
C ILE A 126 -22.43 -9.11 0.18
N ALA A 127 -23.05 -8.17 -0.55
CA ALA A 127 -24.14 -7.36 -0.04
C ALA A 127 -25.26 -8.22 0.58
N GLY A 128 -25.73 -7.83 1.77
CA GLY A 128 -26.78 -8.52 2.52
C GLY A 128 -26.40 -9.91 3.06
N LYS A 129 -25.12 -10.30 3.00
CA LYS A 129 -24.65 -11.59 3.51
C LYS A 129 -23.84 -11.40 4.78
N ASN A 130 -24.06 -12.30 5.75
CA ASN A 130 -23.27 -12.37 6.97
C ASN A 130 -21.95 -13.11 6.72
N VAL A 131 -20.95 -12.41 6.16
CA VAL A 131 -19.67 -12.99 5.74
C VAL A 131 -18.54 -12.49 6.62
N LYS A 132 -17.66 -13.42 7.02
CA LYS A 132 -16.45 -13.12 7.80
C LYS A 132 -15.23 -13.00 6.91
N ILE A 133 -14.29 -12.13 7.30
CA ILE A 133 -12.95 -12.14 6.72
C ILE A 133 -12.19 -13.38 7.21
N THR A 134 -11.57 -14.11 6.28
CA THR A 134 -10.81 -15.34 6.56
C THR A 134 -9.40 -15.26 5.98
N ASP A 135 -8.57 -16.28 6.21
CA ASP A 135 -7.25 -16.40 5.57
C ASP A 135 -7.34 -16.71 4.07
N GLU A 136 -8.52 -17.14 3.59
CA GLU A 136 -8.78 -17.43 2.18
C GLU A 136 -9.20 -16.16 1.44
N LYS A 137 -8.88 -16.10 0.15
CA LYS A 137 -9.25 -14.98 -0.71
C LYS A 137 -10.73 -15.04 -1.04
N LEU A 138 -11.46 -14.02 -0.61
CA LEU A 138 -12.87 -13.83 -0.92
C LEU A 138 -13.03 -12.69 -1.94
N ALA A 139 -13.84 -12.89 -2.99
CA ALA A 139 -14.22 -11.82 -3.90
C ALA A 139 -15.20 -10.86 -3.20
N VAL A 140 -14.85 -9.57 -3.11
CA VAL A 140 -15.63 -8.60 -2.32
C VAL A 140 -16.22 -7.48 -3.17
N LEU A 141 -15.42 -6.89 -4.07
CA LEU A 141 -15.88 -5.85 -5.00
C LEU A 141 -15.51 -6.21 -6.43
N THR A 142 -16.34 -5.80 -7.39
CA THR A 142 -15.99 -5.81 -8.81
C THR A 142 -16.47 -4.53 -9.47
N GLU A 143 -15.76 -4.07 -10.51
CA GLU A 143 -16.29 -3.01 -11.36
C GLU A 143 -17.62 -3.42 -12.01
N ASN A 144 -18.51 -2.45 -12.20
CA ASN A 144 -19.73 -2.60 -12.97
C ASN A 144 -19.44 -2.49 -14.48
N LYS A 145 -18.60 -3.41 -14.98
CA LYS A 145 -18.20 -3.51 -16.39
C LYS A 145 -18.00 -4.99 -16.75
N GLU A 146 -18.26 -5.33 -18.01
CA GLU A 146 -18.18 -6.72 -18.50
C GLU A 146 -16.80 -7.36 -18.29
N ASP A 147 -15.74 -6.62 -18.67
CA ASP A 147 -14.34 -7.01 -18.53
C ASP A 147 -13.69 -6.35 -17.30
N GLY A 148 -14.47 -6.24 -16.22
CA GLY A 148 -14.12 -5.46 -15.05
C GLY A 148 -13.08 -6.09 -14.12
N ILE A 149 -12.46 -5.24 -13.31
CA ILE A 149 -11.53 -5.63 -12.25
C ILE A 149 -12.31 -6.20 -11.06
N THR A 150 -11.88 -7.35 -10.53
CA THR A 150 -12.42 -7.91 -9.28
C THR A 150 -11.37 -7.84 -8.17
N MET A 151 -11.76 -7.32 -7.01
CA MET A 151 -10.95 -7.29 -5.81
C MET A 151 -11.29 -8.45 -4.89
N TYR A 152 -10.23 -9.10 -4.41
CA TYR A 152 -10.27 -10.16 -3.42
C TYR A 152 -9.61 -9.72 -2.13
N ILE A 153 -10.20 -10.07 -0.99
CA ILE A 153 -9.70 -9.76 0.34
C ILE A 153 -9.49 -11.06 1.13
N SER A 154 -8.40 -11.12 1.88
CA SER A 154 -8.14 -12.07 2.96
C SER A 154 -7.57 -11.31 4.16
N LYS A 155 -7.40 -11.98 5.32
CA LYS A 155 -6.71 -11.41 6.49
C LYS A 155 -5.25 -10.99 6.19
N LYS A 156 -4.65 -11.54 5.14
CA LYS A 156 -3.22 -11.34 4.82
C LYS A 156 -2.98 -10.27 3.76
N GLU A 157 -3.90 -10.12 2.81
CA GLU A 157 -3.72 -9.23 1.66
C GLU A 157 -5.04 -8.87 0.95
N ILE A 158 -4.96 -7.75 0.22
CA ILE A 158 -5.88 -7.37 -0.85
C ILE A 158 -5.20 -7.72 -2.17
N SER A 159 -5.91 -8.38 -3.08
CA SER A 159 -5.41 -8.72 -4.42
C SER A 159 -6.47 -8.48 -5.49
N PHE A 160 -6.06 -8.39 -6.76
CA PHE A 160 -6.96 -8.11 -7.88
C PHE A 160 -6.84 -9.19 -8.94
N ASP A 161 -7.96 -9.49 -9.59
CA ASP A 161 -8.00 -10.28 -10.81
C ASP A 161 -8.62 -9.45 -11.94
N PHE A 162 -8.12 -9.64 -13.15
CA PHE A 162 -8.53 -8.92 -14.35
C PHE A 162 -9.12 -9.94 -15.30
N LYS A 163 -10.42 -9.84 -15.58
CA LYS A 163 -11.00 -10.58 -16.69
C LYS A 163 -10.41 -10.04 -17.99
N ARG A 164 -9.34 -10.67 -18.47
CA ARG A 164 -8.85 -10.43 -19.82
C ARG A 164 -9.78 -11.18 -20.76
N LYS A 165 -10.43 -10.49 -21.69
CA LYS A 165 -10.95 -11.14 -22.89
C LYS A 165 -9.77 -11.84 -23.56
N ASP A 166 -9.79 -13.17 -23.59
CA ASP A 166 -9.04 -13.90 -24.59
C ASP A 166 -9.49 -13.33 -25.94
N LYS A 167 -8.56 -12.72 -26.68
CA LYS A 167 -8.86 -12.29 -28.05
C LYS A 167 -9.37 -13.54 -28.78
N PRO A 168 -10.58 -13.53 -29.36
CA PRO A 168 -11.01 -14.65 -30.17
C PRO A 168 -10.05 -14.76 -31.36
N GLY A 169 -9.35 -15.90 -31.45
CA GLY A 169 -8.66 -16.42 -32.63
C GLY A 169 -7.66 -15.49 -33.34
N ARG A 170 -6.37 -15.80 -33.20
CA ARG A 170 -5.42 -15.57 -34.30
C ARG A 170 -5.51 -16.74 -35.28
#